data_AF-A0A7S4LA97-F1
#
_entry.id   AF-A0A7S4LA97-F1
#
_cell.length_a   1.000
_cell.length_b   1.000
_cell.length_c   1.000
_cell.angle_alpha   90.00
_cell.angle_beta   90.00
_cell.angle_gamma   90.00
#
_symmetry.space_group_name_H-M   'P 1'
#
loop_
_entity.id
_entity.type
_entity.pdbx_description
1 polymer ?
#
loop_
_entity_poly.entity_id
_entity_poly.type
_entity_poly.pdbx_seq_one_letter_code
_entity_poly.pdbx_strand_id
1 'polypeptide(L)'
;TEVVAVLRSLIDGDMLLPDGRRLQRYPTEGGGREVLKIHPSFRLIVLVNRPGWPFLGNDFFAECGDLFSPHALHNPGLDAEMELLKMYAPGVGEKTLRTIASIFSDLRAKNEKGLLSYPYSTREAVQVARHLESIPSSGLVDALANVFAFDEYDAYVKKQISETLKKYGVPAPSGWNLVGKGGKGGGNLEL
;
A
#
# COMPACT_ATOMS: atom_id res chain seq x y z
N THR A 1 -21.06 9.60 6.61
CA THR A 1 -22.30 9.81 5.81
C THR A 1 -22.43 11.24 5.31
N GLU A 2 -22.30 12.26 6.16
CA GLU A 2 -22.49 13.68 5.76
C GLU A 2 -21.50 14.19 4.70
N VAL A 3 -20.21 13.87 4.83
CA VAL A 3 -19.17 14.31 3.89
C VAL A 3 -19.38 13.75 2.47
N VAL A 4 -19.83 12.50 2.36
CA VAL A 4 -20.00 11.83 1.06
C VAL A 4 -21.22 12.39 0.32
N ALA A 5 -22.30 12.71 1.04
CA ALA A 5 -23.47 13.38 0.46
C ALA A 5 -23.14 14.78 -0.08
N VAL A 6 -22.30 15.54 0.63
CA VAL A 6 -21.82 16.85 0.15
C VAL A 6 -20.98 16.69 -1.11
N LEU A 7 -20.04 15.75 -1.15
CA LEU A 7 -19.25 15.47 -2.35
C LEU A 7 -20.13 15.04 -3.52
N ARG A 8 -21.13 14.20 -3.28
CA ARG A 8 -22.10 13.78 -4.29
C ARG A 8 -22.77 14.97 -4.97
N SER A 9 -23.28 15.92 -4.18
CA SER A 9 -23.93 17.13 -4.72
C SER A 9 -23.02 17.95 -5.63
N LEU A 10 -21.72 18.04 -5.30
CA LEU A 10 -20.74 18.70 -6.16
C LEU A 10 -20.49 17.91 -7.46
N ILE A 11 -20.45 16.58 -7.39
CA ILE A 11 -20.23 15.69 -8.54
C ILE A 11 -21.40 15.76 -9.52
N ASP A 12 -22.63 15.70 -8.99
CA ASP A 12 -23.87 15.91 -9.75
C ASP A 12 -23.94 17.31 -10.37
N GLY A 13 -23.10 18.23 -9.88
CA GLY A 13 -22.97 19.56 -10.41
C GLY A 13 -24.07 20.49 -9.90
N ASP A 14 -24.66 20.18 -8.75
CA ASP A 14 -25.65 21.00 -8.07
C ASP A 14 -25.46 20.92 -6.55
N MET A 15 -24.78 21.92 -5.99
CA MET A 15 -24.41 21.95 -4.57
C MET A 15 -24.86 23.25 -3.91
N LEU A 16 -25.53 23.15 -2.76
CA LEU A 16 -25.83 24.28 -1.89
C LEU A 16 -24.65 24.55 -0.96
N LEU A 17 -24.17 25.79 -0.94
CA LEU A 17 -23.11 26.24 -0.03
C LEU A 17 -23.71 26.70 1.31
N PRO A 18 -22.96 26.65 2.42
CA PRO A 18 -23.43 27.08 3.73
C PRO A 18 -23.87 28.55 3.81
N ASP A 19 -23.35 29.39 2.92
CA ASP A 19 -23.70 30.81 2.80
C ASP A 19 -24.96 31.06 1.94
N GLY A 20 -25.63 30.00 1.49
CA GLY A 20 -26.86 30.06 0.70
C GLY A 20 -26.65 30.21 -0.81
N ARG A 21 -25.41 30.37 -1.28
CA ARG A 21 -25.07 30.33 -2.71
C ARG A 21 -25.18 28.90 -3.26
N ARG A 22 -25.33 28.78 -4.57
CA ARG A 22 -25.49 27.47 -5.23
C ARG A 22 -24.48 27.29 -6.35
N LEU A 23 -23.72 26.21 -6.33
CA LEU A 23 -22.87 25.80 -7.45
C LEU A 23 -23.73 25.03 -8.45
N GLN A 24 -23.76 25.43 -9.72
CA GLN A 24 -24.47 24.69 -10.78
C GLN A 24 -23.64 24.52 -12.05
N ARG A 25 -23.61 23.31 -12.61
CA ARG A 25 -22.96 23.03 -13.89
C ARG A 25 -23.74 23.64 -15.07
N TYR A 26 -25.06 23.54 -15.01
CA TYR A 26 -25.99 24.09 -16.00
C TYR A 26 -26.97 25.03 -15.30
N PRO A 27 -26.57 26.28 -15.01
CA PRO A 27 -27.45 27.24 -14.35
C PRO A 27 -28.65 27.56 -15.25
N THR A 28 -29.86 27.52 -14.69
CA THR A 28 -31.09 27.97 -15.37
C THR A 28 -31.27 29.48 -15.21
N GLU A 29 -31.67 30.17 -16.28
CA GLU A 29 -32.01 31.60 -16.22
C GLU A 29 -33.24 31.82 -15.32
N GLY A 30 -33.18 32.81 -14.41
CA GLY A 30 -34.30 33.21 -13.55
C GLY A 30 -34.26 32.76 -12.07
N GLY A 31 -33.16 32.20 -11.58
CA GLY A 31 -33.00 31.83 -10.17
C GLY A 31 -32.68 33.02 -9.25
N GLY A 32 -33.57 33.34 -8.30
CA GLY A 32 -33.44 34.46 -7.36
C GLY A 32 -32.38 34.35 -6.25
N ARG A 33 -31.32 33.56 -6.44
CA ARG A 33 -30.16 33.44 -5.53
C ARG A 33 -28.87 33.50 -6.33
N GLU A 34 -27.76 33.93 -5.72
CA GLU A 34 -26.45 33.98 -6.38
C GLU A 34 -26.00 32.56 -6.77
N VAL A 35 -26.16 32.23 -8.05
CA VAL A 35 -25.74 30.96 -8.65
C VAL A 35 -24.34 31.12 -9.23
N LEU A 36 -23.43 30.27 -8.76
CA LEU A 36 -22.06 30.21 -9.25
C LEU A 36 -21.96 29.07 -10.27
N LYS A 37 -21.63 29.41 -11.51
CA LYS A 37 -21.45 28.42 -12.57
C LYS A 37 -20.19 27.60 -12.33
N ILE A 38 -20.31 26.27 -12.30
CA ILE A 38 -19.15 25.37 -12.30
C ILE A 38 -18.45 25.49 -13.65
N HIS A 39 -17.15 25.76 -13.64
CA HIS A 39 -16.38 25.95 -14.87
C HIS A 39 -16.43 24.68 -15.75
N PRO A 40 -16.64 24.76 -17.07
CA PRO A 40 -16.73 23.58 -17.95
C PRO A 40 -15.50 22.66 -17.93
N SER A 41 -14.33 23.22 -17.66
CA SER A 41 -13.06 22.47 -17.52
C SER A 41 -12.79 21.96 -16.10
N PHE A 42 -13.69 22.17 -15.14
CA PHE A 42 -13.55 21.59 -13.81
C PHE A 42 -13.50 20.06 -13.91
N ARG A 43 -12.58 19.44 -13.18
CA ARG A 43 -12.40 17.99 -13.10
C ARG A 43 -12.18 17.61 -11.65
N LEU A 44 -12.74 16.48 -11.24
CA LEU A 44 -12.52 15.88 -9.94
C LEU A 44 -11.82 14.54 -10.13
N ILE A 45 -10.64 14.40 -9.52
CA ILE A 45 -9.88 13.15 -9.49
C ILE A 45 -9.85 12.71 -8.03
N VAL A 46 -10.39 11.52 -7.75
CA VAL A 46 -10.51 10.99 -6.39
C VAL A 46 -9.66 9.73 -6.28
N LEU A 47 -8.82 9.68 -5.26
CA LEU A 47 -8.10 8.47 -4.87
C LEU A 47 -8.84 7.83 -3.69
N VAL A 48 -9.25 6.58 -3.88
CA VAL A 48 -9.90 5.79 -2.83
C VAL A 48 -9.11 4.51 -2.61
N ASN A 49 -8.95 4.14 -1.33
CA ASN A 49 -8.42 2.83 -0.99
C ASN A 49 -9.50 1.77 -1.18
N ARG A 50 -9.08 0.53 -1.45
CA ARG A 50 -10.00 -0.61 -1.42
C ARG A 50 -10.65 -0.68 -0.02
N PRO A 51 -11.98 -0.85 0.09
CA PRO A 51 -12.64 -0.98 1.37
C PRO A 51 -12.13 -2.25 2.10
N GLY A 52 -11.88 -2.12 3.40
CA GLY A 52 -11.41 -3.21 4.25
C GLY A 52 -10.21 -2.81 5.11
N TRP A 53 -9.89 -3.64 6.10
CA TRP A 53 -8.76 -3.41 6.99
C TRP A 53 -7.44 -3.29 6.19
N PRO A 54 -6.54 -2.35 6.53
CA PRO A 54 -6.57 -1.41 7.66
C PRO A 54 -7.32 -0.09 7.37
N PHE A 55 -7.94 0.06 6.20
CA PHE A 55 -8.62 1.28 5.78
C PHE A 55 -10.06 1.33 6.31
N LEU A 56 -10.21 1.92 7.49
CA LEU A 56 -11.51 2.22 8.09
C LEU A 56 -11.96 3.61 7.63
N GLY A 57 -13.13 3.71 6.99
CA GLY A 57 -13.63 4.97 6.44
C GLY A 57 -15.07 4.88 5.96
N ASN A 58 -15.59 5.98 5.40
CA ASN A 58 -16.90 5.97 4.75
C ASN A 58 -16.81 5.19 3.43
N ASP A 59 -17.85 4.43 3.12
CA ASP A 59 -17.96 3.73 1.84
C ASP A 59 -18.28 4.71 0.70
N PHE A 60 -17.23 5.33 0.17
CA PHE A 60 -17.34 6.29 -0.94
C PHE A 60 -17.86 5.61 -2.21
N PHE A 61 -17.45 4.37 -2.45
CA PHE A 61 -17.78 3.67 -3.69
C PHE A 61 -19.27 3.29 -3.73
N ALA A 62 -19.85 2.86 -2.61
CA ALA A 62 -21.28 2.59 -2.54
C ALA A 62 -22.15 3.82 -2.85
N GLU A 63 -21.68 5.02 -2.45
CA GLU A 63 -22.48 6.25 -2.53
C GLU A 63 -22.25 7.08 -3.80
N CYS A 64 -21.05 7.02 -4.37
CA CYS A 64 -20.64 7.85 -5.50
C CYS A 64 -20.02 7.06 -6.66
N GLY A 65 -19.90 5.73 -6.56
CA GLY A 65 -19.21 4.92 -7.55
C GLY A 65 -19.82 4.98 -8.96
N ASP A 66 -21.14 5.20 -9.06
CA ASP A 66 -21.88 5.37 -10.30
C ASP A 66 -21.63 6.73 -10.99
N LEU A 67 -21.07 7.70 -10.26
CA LEU A 67 -20.78 9.04 -10.75
C LEU A 67 -19.33 9.21 -11.27
N PHE A 68 -18.50 8.17 -11.19
CA PHE A 68 -17.11 8.19 -11.64
C PHE A 68 -16.83 7.16 -12.74
N SER A 69 -15.72 7.37 -13.45
CA SER A 69 -15.04 6.33 -14.24
C SER A 69 -13.96 5.71 -13.36
N PRO A 70 -14.22 4.59 -12.65
CA PRO A 70 -13.25 4.01 -11.73
C PRO A 70 -12.10 3.35 -12.50
N HIS A 71 -10.88 3.62 -12.06
CA HIS A 71 -9.67 2.95 -12.54
C HIS A 71 -8.98 2.27 -11.37
N ALA A 72 -9.07 0.94 -11.30
CA ALA A 72 -8.43 0.16 -10.26
C ALA A 72 -6.92 0.07 -10.51
N LEU A 73 -6.13 0.65 -9.60
CA LEU A 73 -4.68 0.53 -9.60
C LEU A 73 -4.27 -0.71 -8.83
N HIS A 74 -3.71 -1.68 -9.55
CA HIS A 74 -3.15 -2.88 -8.96
C HIS A 74 -1.67 -2.68 -8.66
N ASN A 75 -1.14 -3.55 -7.80
CA ASN A 75 0.30 -3.66 -7.64
C ASN A 75 0.97 -3.95 -9.00
N PRO A 76 2.12 -3.33 -9.29
CA PRO A 76 2.84 -3.58 -10.53
C PRO A 76 3.25 -5.05 -10.62
N GLY A 77 3.26 -5.58 -11.84
CA GLY A 77 3.93 -6.85 -12.12
C GLY A 77 5.44 -6.74 -11.87
N LEU A 78 6.11 -7.88 -11.77
CA LEU A 78 7.53 -7.95 -11.39
C LEU A 78 8.42 -7.07 -12.27
N ASP A 79 8.21 -7.05 -13.59
CA ASP A 79 9.04 -6.27 -14.52
C ASP A 79 8.83 -4.76 -14.36
N ALA A 80 7.57 -4.32 -14.20
CA ALA A 80 7.27 -2.90 -13.95
C ALA A 80 7.78 -2.44 -12.58
N GLU A 81 7.73 -3.31 -11.57
CA GLU A 81 8.32 -3.02 -10.26
C GLU A 81 9.84 -2.95 -10.34
N MET A 82 10.49 -3.81 -11.12
CA MET A 82 11.92 -3.76 -11.38
C MET A 82 12.36 -2.44 -12.03
N GLU A 83 11.63 -1.97 -13.03
CA GLU A 83 11.88 -0.66 -13.64
C GLU A 83 11.75 0.47 -12.60
N LEU A 84 10.70 0.42 -11.77
CA LEU A 84 10.49 1.40 -10.71
C LEU A 84 11.63 1.41 -9.69
N LEU A 85 12.03 0.24 -9.18
CA LEU A 85 13.13 0.12 -8.23
C LEU A 85 14.44 0.65 -8.83
N LYS A 86 14.72 0.33 -10.10
CA LYS A 86 15.93 0.80 -10.80
C LYS A 86 15.95 2.33 -10.97
N MET A 87 14.79 2.96 -11.18
CA MET A 87 14.69 4.42 -11.23
C MET A 87 15.01 5.07 -9.87
N TYR A 88 14.62 4.46 -8.76
CA TYR A 88 14.85 5.00 -7.41
C TYR A 88 16.22 4.65 -6.82
N ALA A 89 16.86 3.58 -7.30
CA ALA A 89 18.11 3.05 -6.77
C ALA A 89 19.03 2.55 -7.89
N PRO A 90 19.51 3.44 -8.78
CA PRO A 90 20.30 3.06 -9.95
C PRO A 90 21.69 2.49 -9.60
N GLY A 91 22.24 2.79 -8.41
CA GLY A 91 23.50 2.25 -7.92
C GLY A 91 23.39 0.86 -7.29
N VAL A 92 22.16 0.38 -7.02
CA VAL A 92 21.93 -0.95 -6.46
C VAL A 92 21.93 -2.01 -7.58
N GLY A 93 22.68 -3.10 -7.36
CA GLY A 93 22.80 -4.17 -8.35
C GLY A 93 21.46 -4.81 -8.73
N GLU A 94 21.28 -5.12 -10.01
CA GLU A 94 20.02 -5.65 -10.55
C GLU A 94 19.53 -6.91 -9.84
N LYS A 95 20.46 -7.81 -9.48
CA LYS A 95 20.14 -9.03 -8.72
C LYS A 95 19.48 -8.69 -7.37
N THR A 96 19.99 -7.69 -6.67
CA THR A 96 19.45 -7.23 -5.38
C THR A 96 18.06 -6.61 -5.55
N LEU A 97 17.88 -5.75 -6.57
CA LEU A 97 16.57 -5.18 -6.88
C LEU A 97 15.54 -6.26 -7.23
N ARG A 98 15.94 -7.28 -8.00
CA ARG A 98 15.09 -8.43 -8.32
C ARG A 98 14.71 -9.25 -7.11
N THR A 99 15.65 -9.43 -6.18
CA THR A 99 15.36 -10.06 -4.89
C THR A 99 14.31 -9.26 -4.11
N ILE A 100 14.45 -7.92 -4.03
CA ILE A 100 13.48 -7.05 -3.36
C ILE A 100 12.10 -7.19 -4.00
N ALA A 101 11.97 -6.96 -5.31
CA ALA A 101 10.69 -7.05 -6.01
C ALA A 101 10.03 -8.44 -5.84
N SER A 102 10.83 -9.51 -5.90
CA SER A 102 10.33 -10.88 -5.72
C SER A 102 9.83 -11.16 -4.30
N ILE A 103 10.55 -10.68 -3.27
CA ILE A 103 10.11 -10.79 -1.87
C ILE A 103 8.75 -10.09 -1.69
N PHE A 104 8.61 -8.84 -2.14
CA PHE A 104 7.35 -8.09 -2.01
C PHE A 104 6.22 -8.68 -2.86
N SER A 105 6.51 -9.27 -4.02
CA SER A 105 5.53 -10.02 -4.80
C SER A 105 4.99 -11.24 -4.03
N ASP A 106 5.87 -12.02 -3.40
CA ASP A 106 5.47 -13.20 -2.61
C ASP A 106 4.69 -12.82 -1.34
N LEU A 107 5.10 -11.75 -0.66
CA LEU A 107 4.38 -11.24 0.53
C LEU A 107 2.96 -10.79 0.17
N ARG A 108 2.78 -10.10 -0.96
CA ARG A 108 1.45 -9.74 -1.49
C ARG A 108 0.61 -10.97 -1.81
N ALA A 109 1.20 -11.97 -2.47
CA ALA A 109 0.51 -13.23 -2.76
C ALA A 109 0.11 -14.00 -1.48
N LYS A 110 0.88 -13.88 -0.40
CA LYS A 110 0.50 -14.42 0.92
C LYS A 110 -0.66 -13.65 1.53
N ASN A 111 -0.71 -12.32 1.39
CA ASN A 111 -1.86 -11.51 1.83
C ASN A 111 -3.14 -11.87 1.06
N GLU A 112 -3.07 -12.02 -0.27
CA GLU A 112 -4.20 -12.44 -1.10
C GLU A 112 -4.76 -13.82 -0.70
N LYS A 113 -3.91 -14.71 -0.18
CA LYS A 113 -4.29 -16.03 0.35
C LYS A 113 -4.73 -16.01 1.81
N GLY A 114 -4.75 -14.85 2.46
CA GLY A 114 -5.08 -14.70 3.88
C GLY A 114 -4.03 -15.22 4.86
N LEU A 115 -2.81 -15.49 4.39
CA LEU A 115 -1.68 -15.91 5.24
C LEU A 115 -0.99 -14.73 5.93
N LEU A 116 -1.21 -13.52 5.44
CA LEU A 116 -0.74 -12.28 6.04
C LEU A 116 -1.92 -11.30 6.03
N SER A 117 -2.16 -10.59 7.13
CA SER A 117 -3.21 -9.56 7.18
C SER A 117 -2.76 -8.25 6.54
N TYR A 118 -1.46 -7.94 6.63
CA TYR A 118 -0.89 -6.69 6.14
C TYR A 118 -0.56 -6.76 4.63
N PRO A 119 -1.09 -5.83 3.80
CA PRO A 119 -0.81 -5.77 2.38
C PRO A 119 0.46 -4.96 2.09
N TYR A 120 1.62 -5.62 2.08
CA TYR A 120 2.87 -4.96 1.70
C TYR A 120 2.77 -4.33 0.31
N SER A 121 3.33 -3.14 0.18
CA SER A 121 3.16 -2.21 -0.94
C SER A 121 4.46 -2.01 -1.71
N THR A 122 4.33 -1.57 -2.96
CA THR A 122 5.48 -1.10 -3.75
C THR A 122 6.24 0.04 -3.08
N ARG A 123 5.57 0.86 -2.25
CA ARG A 123 6.24 1.94 -1.51
C ARG A 123 7.30 1.38 -0.55
N GLU A 124 7.01 0.28 0.13
CA GLU A 124 7.97 -0.35 1.04
C GLU A 124 9.12 -0.99 0.27
N ALA A 125 8.85 -1.64 -0.87
CA ALA A 125 9.91 -2.12 -1.76
C ALA A 125 10.85 -0.99 -2.23
N VAL A 126 10.28 0.15 -2.61
CA VAL A 126 11.04 1.36 -2.98
C VAL A 126 11.82 1.91 -1.79
N GLN A 127 11.27 1.89 -0.57
CA GLN A 127 12.01 2.33 0.62
C GLN A 127 13.24 1.47 0.87
N VAL A 128 13.14 0.14 0.73
CA VAL A 128 14.30 -0.76 0.85
C VAL A 128 15.36 -0.43 -0.21
N ALA A 129 14.95 -0.26 -1.47
CA ALA A 129 15.86 0.08 -2.56
C ALA A 129 16.55 1.44 -2.34
N ARG A 130 15.79 2.46 -1.94
CA ARG A 130 16.32 3.80 -1.61
C ARG A 130 17.27 3.77 -0.42
N HIS A 131 16.99 2.96 0.59
CA HIS A 131 17.88 2.77 1.73
C HIS A 131 19.24 2.26 1.26
N LEU A 132 19.27 1.21 0.45
CA LEU A 132 20.51 0.64 -0.10
C LEU A 132 21.26 1.61 -1.01
N GLU A 133 20.54 2.42 -1.80
CA GLU A 133 21.15 3.47 -2.62
C GLU A 133 21.85 4.53 -1.74
N SER A 134 21.18 4.97 -0.68
CA SER A 134 21.67 6.04 0.19
C SER A 134 22.72 5.60 1.20
N ILE A 135 22.73 4.31 1.57
CA ILE A 135 23.64 3.73 2.57
C ILE A 135 24.24 2.43 2.00
N PRO A 136 25.23 2.52 1.09
CA PRO A 136 25.81 1.34 0.44
C PRO A 136 26.51 0.35 1.37
N SER A 137 26.89 0.80 2.58
CA SER A 137 27.44 -0.06 3.63
C SER A 137 26.38 -0.90 4.36
N SER A 138 25.10 -0.58 4.20
CA SER A 138 24.00 -1.32 4.82
C SER A 138 23.68 -2.58 4.02
N GLY A 139 23.49 -3.70 4.72
CA GLY A 139 23.06 -4.93 4.08
C GLY A 139 21.58 -4.91 3.70
N LEU A 140 21.19 -5.74 2.74
CA LEU A 140 19.78 -5.96 2.37
C LEU A 140 18.92 -6.36 3.58
N VAL A 141 19.48 -7.13 4.50
CA VAL A 141 18.79 -7.60 5.71
C VAL A 141 18.44 -6.43 6.62
N ASP A 142 19.35 -5.48 6.81
CA ASP A 142 19.13 -4.31 7.67
C ASP A 142 18.06 -3.38 7.05
N ALA A 143 18.13 -3.19 5.73
CA ALA A 143 17.14 -2.40 4.99
C ALA A 143 15.72 -3.00 5.10
N LEU A 144 15.61 -4.33 5.02
CA LEU A 144 14.36 -5.06 5.20
C LEU A 144 13.86 -5.05 6.65
N ALA A 145 14.75 -5.12 7.63
CA ALA A 145 14.41 -5.10 9.05
C ALA A 145 13.61 -3.85 9.43
N ASN A 146 13.97 -2.68 8.85
CA ASN A 146 13.24 -1.43 9.07
C ASN A 146 11.79 -1.49 8.59
N VAL A 147 11.52 -2.21 7.49
CA VAL A 147 10.15 -2.39 6.97
C VAL A 147 9.36 -3.36 7.86
N PHE A 148 9.99 -4.42 8.34
CA PHE A 148 9.34 -5.48 9.11
C PHE A 148 9.32 -5.24 10.63
N ALA A 149 9.79 -4.09 11.11
CA ALA A 149 9.93 -3.82 12.55
C ALA A 149 8.60 -3.99 13.32
N PHE A 150 7.48 -3.59 12.72
CA PHE A 150 6.16 -3.73 13.34
C PHE A 150 5.64 -5.18 13.37
N ASP A 151 6.17 -6.05 12.51
CA ASP A 151 5.76 -7.45 12.40
C ASP A 151 6.42 -8.35 13.46
N GLU A 152 7.44 -7.84 14.17
CA GLU A 152 8.22 -8.61 15.14
C GLU A 152 7.39 -9.18 16.30
N TYR A 153 6.24 -8.59 16.60
CA TYR A 153 5.40 -8.99 17.72
C TYR A 153 4.48 -10.17 17.42
N ASP A 154 4.29 -10.54 16.15
CA ASP A 154 3.45 -11.68 15.74
C ASP A 154 4.32 -12.86 15.29
N ALA A 155 4.29 -13.95 16.06
CA ALA A 155 5.09 -15.15 15.78
C ALA A 155 4.74 -15.83 14.45
N TYR A 156 3.47 -15.78 14.05
CA TYR A 156 3.01 -16.37 12.79
C TYR A 156 3.45 -15.51 11.60
N VAL A 157 3.27 -14.20 11.68
CA VAL A 157 3.73 -13.24 10.65
C VAL A 157 5.24 -13.34 10.49
N LYS A 158 6.01 -13.33 11.59
CA LYS A 158 7.47 -13.54 11.56
C LYS A 158 7.87 -14.80 10.81
N LYS A 159 7.19 -15.92 11.07
CA LYS A 159 7.44 -17.19 10.39
C LYS A 159 7.18 -17.06 8.89
N GLN A 160 6.05 -16.47 8.49
CA GLN A 160 5.69 -16.32 7.08
C GLN A 160 6.65 -15.42 6.31
N ILE A 161 7.09 -14.31 6.91
CA ILE A 161 8.10 -13.41 6.32
C ILE A 161 9.45 -14.14 6.23
N SER A 162 9.87 -14.81 7.30
CA SER A 162 11.15 -15.54 7.32
C SER A 162 11.23 -16.67 6.28
N GLU A 163 10.15 -17.42 6.10
CA GLU A 163 10.04 -18.43 5.04
C GLU A 163 10.18 -17.79 3.65
N THR A 164 9.60 -16.60 3.46
CA THR A 164 9.71 -15.84 2.21
C THR A 164 11.15 -15.37 1.97
N LEU A 165 11.80 -14.76 2.97
CA LEU A 165 13.18 -14.30 2.86
C LEU A 165 14.13 -15.45 2.54
N LYS A 166 13.97 -16.59 3.22
CA LYS A 166 14.77 -17.80 3.02
C LYS A 166 14.68 -18.34 1.59
N LYS A 167 13.50 -18.27 0.96
CA LYS A 167 13.30 -18.67 -0.45
C LYS A 167 14.25 -17.92 -1.39
N TYR A 168 14.61 -16.68 -1.07
CA TYR A 168 15.49 -15.83 -1.87
C TYR A 168 16.93 -15.75 -1.33
N GLY A 169 17.29 -16.61 -0.37
CA GLY A 169 18.63 -16.64 0.22
C GLY A 169 18.93 -15.46 1.15
N VAL A 170 17.91 -14.76 1.64
CA VAL A 170 18.04 -13.66 2.60
C VAL A 170 17.77 -14.21 4.01
N PRO A 171 18.68 -14.06 4.98
CA PRO A 171 18.43 -14.48 6.35
C PRO A 171 17.37 -13.58 7.01
N ALA A 172 16.71 -14.09 8.05
CA ALA A 172 15.78 -13.29 8.84
C ALA A 172 16.50 -12.14 9.56
N PRO A 173 15.83 -11.00 9.82
CA PRO A 173 16.38 -9.91 10.61
C PRO A 173 16.89 -10.36 11.98
N SER A 174 17.98 -9.73 12.43
CA SER A 174 18.56 -9.91 13.76
C SER A 174 17.50 -9.61 14.84
N GLY A 175 17.30 -10.52 15.80
CA GLY A 175 16.29 -10.39 16.87
C GLY A 175 15.07 -11.30 16.68
N TRP A 176 14.84 -11.79 15.46
CA TRP A 176 13.76 -12.74 15.19
C TRP A 176 14.18 -14.15 15.62
N ASN A 177 14.05 -14.46 16.92
CA ASN A 177 14.18 -15.81 17.45
C ASN A 177 13.01 -16.66 16.96
N LEU A 178 13.18 -17.35 15.82
CA LEU A 178 12.22 -18.32 15.31
C LEU A 178 12.29 -19.59 16.18
N VAL A 179 11.54 -19.61 17.27
CA VAL A 179 11.43 -20.81 18.12
C VAL A 179 10.72 -21.90 17.31
N GLY A 180 11.45 -22.92 16.86
CA GLY A 180 10.80 -23.98 16.08
C GLY A 180 11.67 -25.07 15.44
N LYS A 181 12.54 -25.74 16.21
CA LYS A 181 12.77 -27.20 16.09
C LYS A 181 13.19 -27.78 17.45
N GLY A 182 12.22 -27.87 18.37
CA GLY A 182 12.32 -28.76 19.51
C GLY A 182 11.96 -30.17 19.08
N GLY A 183 12.97 -31.01 18.81
CA GLY A 183 12.80 -32.39 18.38
C GLY A 183 14.03 -33.24 18.72
N LYS A 184 14.02 -33.79 19.94
CA LYS A 184 14.73 -34.98 20.47
C LYS A 184 16.23 -35.20 20.17
N GLY A 185 17.01 -35.14 21.24
CA GLY A 185 18.24 -35.91 21.51
C GLY A 185 18.77 -35.43 22.88
N GLY A 186 18.73 -36.16 23.99
CA GLY A 186 18.86 -37.58 24.15
C GLY A 186 20.34 -37.95 24.06
N GLY A 187 21.09 -37.79 25.16
CA GLY A 187 22.45 -38.34 25.27
C GLY A 187 23.42 -37.47 26.06
N ASN A 188 23.73 -37.93 27.26
CA ASN A 188 24.91 -37.65 28.08
C ASN A 188 26.18 -37.32 27.27
N LEU A 189 27.03 -36.42 27.78
CA LEU A 189 28.43 -36.76 28.10
C LEU A 189 29.09 -35.63 28.92
N GLU A 190 29.70 -36.07 30.01
CA GLU A 190 30.58 -35.37 30.92
C GLU A 190 31.91 -34.96 30.26
N LEU A 191 32.58 -34.01 30.94
CA LEU A 191 33.93 -33.44 30.77
C LEU A 191 34.03 -32.19 29.89
#